data_AF-A0A2B4RDG4-F1
#
_entry.id   AF-A0A2B4RDG4-F1
#
_cell.length_a   1.000
_cell.length_b   1.000
_cell.length_c   1.000
_cell.angle_alpha   90.00
_cell.angle_beta   90.00
_cell.angle_gamma   90.00
#
_symmetry.space_group_name_H-M   'P 1'
#
loop_
_entity.id
_entity.type
_entity.pdbx_description
1 polymer ?
#
loop_
_entity_poly.entity_id
_entity_poly.type
_entity_poly.pdbx_seq_one_letter_code
_entity_poly.pdbx_strand_id
1 'polypeptide(L)'
;MAKSTAIWQSTFMRHAQANSNECRDILFNPDSKDKYLRNHIIKTVPVKSKISCELICYNDPNCVSYNYGPVLSETPLCEVNNSTHLQASSGNFINRNGYSYRGIENPCGSSPCQSNSTCQAGFTSKGYRCVCSQGFGGENCEQVILPQNCSEAPKETGVYKISIHGSDPFPVYCDQTSDGGGWTMIFKYIGGMSSSPTGDALWSSFDTLSENLIAALDTTANYQGHYKNRLVQSWQTFNPQEVRVVLYTNGAEVISMKFNARGTTNLDWFSENNLLQSPWTDLKNAVNIYIFRINGDGVRNFEITAYYNGCPNDAGWFLITGSYCDWEKFHLVPGILYSKKTHNITWNNNQVGG
;
A
#
# COMPACT_ATOMS: atom_id res chain seq x y z
N MET A 1 15.36 8.23 40.37
CA MET A 1 14.04 8.18 41.03
C MET A 1 13.00 7.81 39.99
N ALA A 2 12.46 6.60 40.07
CA ALA A 2 11.41 6.11 39.19
C ALA A 2 10.09 6.79 39.54
N LYS A 3 9.34 7.28 38.54
CA LYS A 3 7.98 7.77 38.71
C LYS A 3 7.03 6.71 38.15
N SER A 4 6.10 6.25 38.98
CA SER A 4 5.00 5.37 38.61
C SER A 4 3.69 6.12 38.79
N THR A 5 2.77 6.00 37.84
CA THR A 5 1.41 6.54 37.92
C THR A 5 0.43 5.37 37.91
N ALA A 6 -0.46 5.31 38.89
CA ALA A 6 -1.63 4.43 38.88
C ALA A 6 -2.80 5.18 38.23
N ILE A 7 -3.31 4.66 37.12
CA ILE A 7 -4.51 5.15 36.45
C ILE A 7 -5.65 4.20 36.80
N TRP A 8 -6.70 4.70 37.46
CA TRP A 8 -7.97 4.00 37.62
C TRP A 8 -8.97 4.59 36.63
N GLN A 9 -9.32 3.83 35.60
CA GLN A 9 -10.46 4.16 34.74
C GLN A 9 -11.63 3.22 35.06
N SER A 10 -12.74 3.77 35.52
CA SER A 10 -14.03 3.08 35.46
C SER A 10 -14.59 3.23 34.05
N THR A 11 -14.32 2.26 33.19
CA THR A 11 -15.02 2.15 31.91
C THR A 11 -16.29 1.34 32.12
N PHE A 12 -17.43 1.98 31.88
CA PHE A 12 -18.71 1.32 31.64
C PHE A 12 -18.49 0.10 30.74
N MET A 13 -18.94 -1.08 31.16
CA MET A 13 -19.07 -2.22 30.26
C MET A 13 -20.11 -1.86 29.18
N ARG A 14 -19.63 -1.30 28.06
CA ARG A 14 -20.35 -1.43 26.80
C ARG A 14 -20.36 -2.92 26.51
N HIS A 15 -21.56 -3.50 26.46
CA HIS A 15 -21.74 -4.81 25.87
C HIS A 15 -21.18 -4.72 24.45
N ALA A 16 -20.03 -5.36 24.21
CA ALA A 16 -19.62 -5.65 22.86
C ALA A 16 -20.74 -6.52 22.29
N GLN A 17 -21.52 -5.94 21.39
CA GLN A 17 -22.37 -6.71 20.50
C GLN A 17 -21.40 -7.59 19.72
N ALA A 18 -21.24 -8.84 20.15
CA ALA A 18 -20.46 -9.82 19.39
C ALA A 18 -21.06 -9.81 17.98
N ASN A 19 -20.25 -9.45 17.00
CA ASN A 19 -20.69 -9.44 15.62
C ASN A 19 -21.10 -10.88 15.30
N SER A 20 -22.36 -11.13 14.91
CA SER A 20 -22.90 -12.49 14.77
C SER A 20 -22.08 -13.37 13.81
N ASN A 21 -21.31 -12.75 12.91
CA ASN A 21 -20.42 -13.40 11.96
C ASN A 21 -19.13 -13.99 12.57
N GLU A 22 -18.82 -13.72 13.84
CA GLU A 22 -17.66 -14.28 14.53
C GLU A 22 -17.99 -15.48 15.44
N CYS A 23 -19.28 -15.73 15.71
CA CYS A 23 -19.71 -16.90 16.44
C CYS A 23 -19.59 -18.13 15.55
N ARG A 24 -18.87 -19.15 16.02
CA ARG A 24 -18.73 -20.42 15.33
C ARG A 24 -19.81 -21.41 15.79
N ASP A 25 -20.55 -21.99 14.86
CA ASP A 25 -21.58 -23.00 15.07
C ASP A 25 -21.31 -24.22 14.19
N ILE A 26 -20.95 -25.35 14.80
CA ILE A 26 -20.64 -26.60 14.10
C ILE A 26 -21.32 -27.78 14.79
N LEU A 27 -21.81 -28.72 13.99
CA LEU A 27 -22.41 -29.96 14.49
C LEU A 27 -21.47 -31.14 14.22
N PHE A 28 -21.02 -31.80 15.28
CA PHE A 28 -20.21 -33.01 15.16
C PHE A 28 -21.08 -34.24 14.91
N ASN A 29 -20.72 -35.00 13.88
CA ASN A 29 -21.31 -36.29 13.57
C ASN A 29 -21.04 -37.32 14.67
N PRO A 30 -21.77 -38.46 14.67
CA PRO A 30 -21.46 -39.57 15.56
C PRO A 30 -20.04 -40.10 15.39
N ASP A 31 -19.54 -40.72 16.45
CA ASP A 31 -18.19 -41.26 16.49
C ASP A 31 -17.98 -42.48 15.61
N SER A 32 -16.89 -42.46 14.85
CA SER A 32 -16.40 -43.62 14.10
C SER A 32 -15.31 -44.33 14.91
N LYS A 33 -15.67 -45.47 15.53
CA LYS A 33 -14.72 -46.30 16.29
C LYS A 33 -13.72 -46.98 15.36
N ASP A 34 -12.50 -47.15 15.86
CA ASP A 34 -11.37 -47.80 15.17
C ASP A 34 -11.07 -47.21 13.79
N LYS A 35 -11.34 -45.92 13.63
CA LYS A 35 -11.09 -45.14 12.42
C LYS A 35 -10.10 -44.01 12.69
N TYR A 36 -9.36 -43.64 11.65
CA TYR A 36 -8.31 -42.64 11.73
C TYR A 36 -8.13 -41.94 10.38
N LEU A 37 -8.05 -40.61 10.39
CA LEU A 37 -7.74 -39.80 9.23
C LEU A 37 -6.27 -39.36 9.28
N ARG A 38 -5.45 -39.81 8.34
CA ARG A 38 -4.03 -39.40 8.21
C ARG A 38 -3.83 -38.27 7.20
N ASN A 39 -2.66 -37.64 7.24
CA ASN A 39 -2.18 -36.62 6.28
C ASN A 39 -2.98 -35.31 6.24
N HIS A 40 -3.91 -35.10 7.18
CA HIS A 40 -4.72 -33.88 7.30
C HIS A 40 -4.60 -33.22 8.68
N ILE A 41 -3.68 -33.70 9.52
CA ILE A 41 -3.48 -33.21 10.89
C ILE A 41 -2.86 -31.83 10.83
N ILE A 42 -3.51 -30.85 11.48
CA ILE A 42 -2.99 -29.49 11.63
C ILE A 42 -2.35 -29.26 13.00
N LYS A 43 -2.78 -30.01 14.03
CA LYS A 43 -2.26 -29.87 15.39
C LYS A 43 -2.51 -31.15 16.20
N THR A 44 -1.53 -31.51 17.02
CA THR A 44 -1.60 -32.66 17.94
C THR A 44 -1.45 -32.18 19.37
N VAL A 45 -2.36 -32.58 20.26
CA VAL A 45 -2.42 -32.14 21.66
C VAL A 45 -2.74 -33.31 22.58
N PRO A 46 -1.96 -33.55 23.66
CA PRO A 46 -2.36 -34.49 24.71
C PRO A 46 -3.60 -33.98 25.45
N VAL A 47 -4.61 -34.83 25.64
CA VAL A 47 -5.88 -34.45 26.26
C VAL A 47 -6.28 -35.46 27.33
N LYS A 48 -7.13 -35.02 28.27
CA LYS A 48 -7.67 -35.89 29.33
C LYS A 48 -8.96 -36.61 28.93
N SER A 49 -9.67 -36.10 27.94
CA SER A 49 -10.94 -36.66 27.51
C SER A 49 -11.24 -36.30 26.05
N LYS A 50 -12.21 -37.01 25.49
CA LYS A 50 -12.73 -36.74 24.16
C LYS A 50 -13.39 -35.37 24.04
N ILE A 51 -14.09 -34.92 25.09
CA ILE A 51 -14.74 -33.59 25.13
C ILE A 51 -13.69 -32.49 25.01
N SER A 52 -12.52 -32.65 25.63
CA SER A 52 -11.42 -31.70 25.45
C SER A 52 -10.96 -31.62 24.00
N CYS A 53 -10.92 -32.75 23.28
CA CYS A 53 -10.56 -32.75 21.86
C CYS A 53 -11.62 -32.05 20.99
N GLU A 54 -12.90 -32.26 21.31
CA GLU A 54 -14.02 -31.57 20.66
C GLU A 54 -13.93 -30.05 20.85
N LEU A 55 -13.68 -29.58 22.07
CA LEU A 55 -13.49 -28.15 22.36
C LEU A 55 -12.24 -27.57 21.67
N ILE A 56 -11.15 -28.32 21.58
CA ILE A 56 -9.96 -27.90 20.83
C ILE A 56 -10.31 -27.72 19.35
N CYS A 57 -11.03 -28.68 18.76
CA CYS A 57 -11.48 -28.56 17.38
C CYS A 57 -12.46 -27.39 17.20
N TYR A 58 -13.40 -27.20 18.11
CA TYR A 58 -14.35 -26.08 18.08
C TYR A 58 -13.65 -24.70 18.12
N ASN A 59 -12.60 -24.57 18.93
CA ASN A 59 -11.85 -23.32 19.04
C ASN A 59 -10.83 -23.09 17.91
N ASP A 60 -10.53 -24.11 17.10
CA ASP A 60 -9.68 -23.97 15.92
C ASP A 60 -10.56 -23.79 14.65
N PRO A 61 -10.60 -22.60 14.04
CA PRO A 61 -11.46 -22.33 12.88
C PRO A 61 -11.18 -23.22 11.66
N ASN A 62 -9.97 -23.79 11.56
CA ASN A 62 -9.58 -24.65 10.46
C ASN A 62 -9.89 -26.13 10.73
N CYS A 63 -10.32 -26.48 11.95
CA CYS A 63 -10.63 -27.87 12.29
C CYS A 63 -12.02 -28.26 11.80
N VAL A 64 -12.13 -29.32 11.01
CA VAL A 64 -13.42 -29.91 10.58
C VAL A 64 -13.55 -31.39 10.99
N SER A 65 -12.50 -31.98 11.54
CA SER A 65 -12.55 -33.29 12.17
C SER A 65 -11.39 -33.49 13.12
N TYR A 66 -11.42 -34.53 13.94
CA TYR A 66 -10.30 -34.91 14.80
C TYR A 66 -10.17 -36.43 14.91
N ASN A 67 -8.93 -36.90 15.12
CA ASN A 67 -8.66 -38.22 15.65
C ASN A 67 -8.45 -38.10 17.16
N TYR A 68 -8.94 -39.09 17.89
CA TYR A 68 -8.74 -39.22 19.33
C TYR A 68 -8.23 -40.62 19.65
N GLY A 69 -7.06 -40.72 20.29
CA GLY A 69 -6.53 -41.98 20.78
C GLY A 69 -5.02 -41.97 21.01
N PRO A 70 -4.45 -43.09 21.47
CA PRO A 70 -5.13 -44.34 21.82
C PRO A 70 -6.08 -44.18 23.02
N VAL A 71 -7.30 -44.72 22.95
CA VAL A 71 -8.38 -44.48 23.94
C VAL A 71 -8.04 -45.03 25.33
N LEU A 72 -7.25 -46.11 25.40
CA LEU A 72 -6.83 -46.74 26.66
C LEU A 72 -5.56 -46.12 27.26
N SER A 73 -4.96 -45.12 26.59
CA SER A 73 -3.82 -44.38 27.12
C SER A 73 -4.23 -43.54 28.33
N GLU A 74 -3.35 -43.37 29.32
CA GLU A 74 -3.55 -42.40 30.41
C GLU A 74 -3.58 -40.95 29.87
N THR A 75 -2.87 -40.71 28.77
CA THR A 75 -2.82 -39.43 28.07
C THR A 75 -3.07 -39.64 26.57
N PRO A 76 -4.33 -39.76 26.14
CA PRO A 76 -4.68 -39.88 24.73
C PRO A 76 -4.31 -38.60 23.95
N LEU A 77 -4.04 -38.75 22.66
CA LEU A 77 -3.79 -37.64 21.76
C LEU A 77 -5.07 -37.20 21.07
N CYS A 78 -5.24 -35.88 20.97
CA CYS A 78 -6.17 -35.21 20.09
C CYS A 78 -5.41 -34.70 18.87
N GLU A 79 -5.74 -35.19 17.68
CA GLU A 79 -5.16 -34.72 16.43
C GLU A 79 -6.27 -34.07 15.61
N VAL A 80 -6.29 -32.74 15.59
CA VAL A 80 -7.27 -31.98 14.82
C VAL A 80 -6.87 -31.93 13.34
N ASN A 81 -7.86 -31.98 12.45
CA ASN A 81 -7.65 -32.09 11.00
C ASN A 81 -8.37 -30.99 10.24
N ASN A 82 -7.77 -30.55 9.13
CA ASN A 82 -8.37 -29.58 8.19
C ASN A 82 -9.27 -30.20 7.11
N SER A 83 -9.51 -31.50 7.18
CA SER A 83 -10.36 -32.22 6.23
C SER A 83 -11.24 -33.22 6.96
N THR A 84 -12.36 -33.57 6.35
CA THR A 84 -13.14 -34.74 6.78
C THR A 84 -12.85 -35.93 5.87
N HIS A 85 -13.20 -37.13 6.31
CA HIS A 85 -13.09 -38.34 5.49
C HIS A 85 -13.83 -38.27 4.13
N LEU A 86 -14.80 -37.35 3.95
CA LEU A 86 -15.50 -37.15 2.68
C LEU A 86 -14.70 -36.30 1.68
N GLN A 87 -13.86 -35.39 2.18
CA GLN A 87 -13.00 -34.54 1.33
C GLN A 87 -11.58 -35.08 1.19
N ALA A 88 -11.16 -35.98 2.08
CA ALA A 88 -9.87 -36.63 2.00
C ALA A 88 -9.82 -37.72 0.92
N SER A 89 -8.63 -37.98 0.37
CA SER A 89 -8.42 -39.15 -0.49
C SER A 89 -8.81 -40.44 0.25
N SER A 90 -9.47 -41.37 -0.43
CA SER A 90 -10.00 -42.60 0.18
C SER A 90 -8.94 -43.42 0.94
N GLY A 91 -7.68 -43.39 0.49
CA GLY A 91 -6.55 -44.05 1.18
C GLY A 91 -6.07 -43.37 2.49
N ASN A 92 -6.63 -42.22 2.86
CA ASN A 92 -6.30 -41.51 4.10
C ASN A 92 -7.23 -41.85 5.26
N PHE A 93 -8.42 -42.39 4.99
CA PHE A 93 -9.37 -42.81 6.04
C PHE A 93 -9.22 -44.31 6.33
N ILE A 94 -8.43 -44.64 7.34
CA ILE A 94 -7.98 -46.01 7.61
C ILE A 94 -8.60 -46.59 8.87
N ASN A 95 -8.57 -47.92 8.98
CA ASN A 95 -8.84 -48.61 10.24
C ASN A 95 -7.60 -48.50 11.15
N ARG A 96 -7.80 -48.10 12.41
CA ARG A 96 -6.74 -48.05 13.42
C ARG A 96 -7.34 -48.39 14.77
N ASN A 97 -7.07 -49.61 15.24
CA ASN A 97 -7.59 -50.12 16.50
C ASN A 97 -7.18 -49.20 17.67
N GLY A 98 -8.13 -48.90 18.55
CA GLY A 98 -7.91 -48.08 19.74
C GLY A 98 -7.95 -46.58 19.47
N TYR A 99 -8.33 -46.15 18.27
CA TYR A 99 -8.57 -44.74 17.93
C TYR A 99 -10.05 -44.51 17.60
N SER A 100 -10.47 -43.25 17.66
CA SER A 100 -11.77 -42.83 17.14
C SER A 100 -11.60 -41.60 16.26
N TYR A 101 -12.36 -41.55 15.17
CA TYR A 101 -12.46 -40.38 14.31
C TYR A 101 -13.84 -39.74 14.50
N ARG A 102 -13.87 -38.40 14.50
CA ARG A 102 -15.11 -37.64 14.48
C ARG A 102 -14.96 -36.41 13.59
N GLY A 103 -15.92 -36.20 12.69
CA GLY A 103 -15.96 -35.03 11.80
C GLY A 103 -17.28 -34.28 11.91
N ILE A 104 -17.36 -33.11 11.29
CA ILE A 104 -18.59 -32.32 11.17
C ILE A 104 -19.25 -32.53 9.81
N GLU A 105 -20.50 -32.12 9.66
CA GLU A 105 -21.03 -31.74 8.36
C GLU A 105 -20.30 -30.47 7.91
N ASN A 106 -19.57 -30.56 6.79
CA ASN A 106 -18.60 -29.54 6.39
C ASN A 106 -19.08 -28.79 5.12
N PRO A 107 -19.64 -27.58 5.26
CA PRO A 107 -20.07 -26.77 4.11
C PRO A 107 -18.92 -26.40 3.16
N CYS A 108 -17.67 -26.43 3.63
CA CYS A 108 -16.49 -26.23 2.79
C CYS A 108 -16.25 -27.39 1.81
N GLY A 109 -16.97 -28.51 1.92
CA GLY A 109 -16.81 -29.67 1.04
C GLY A 109 -17.16 -29.40 -0.42
N SER A 110 -18.00 -28.40 -0.71
CA SER A 110 -18.33 -27.97 -2.07
C SER A 110 -17.30 -27.02 -2.69
N SER A 111 -16.24 -26.69 -1.97
CA SER A 111 -15.21 -25.69 -2.36
C SER A 111 -15.82 -24.33 -2.74
N PRO A 112 -16.58 -23.66 -1.84
CA PRO A 112 -17.26 -22.41 -2.16
C PRO A 112 -16.31 -21.22 -2.37
N CYS A 113 -15.13 -21.24 -1.76
CA CYS A 113 -14.16 -20.15 -1.83
C CYS A 113 -13.23 -20.27 -3.05
N GLN A 114 -12.74 -19.14 -3.56
CA GLN A 114 -11.75 -19.10 -4.66
C GLN A 114 -10.44 -19.83 -4.33
N SER A 115 -9.69 -20.17 -5.39
CA SER A 115 -8.38 -20.82 -5.26
C SER A 115 -7.43 -20.01 -4.36
N ASN A 116 -6.62 -20.71 -3.56
CA ASN A 116 -5.68 -20.12 -2.57
C ASN A 116 -6.35 -19.32 -1.43
N SER A 117 -7.66 -19.45 -1.21
CA SER A 117 -8.31 -18.97 0.01
C SER A 117 -8.57 -20.12 0.99
N THR A 118 -8.81 -19.80 2.27
CA THR A 118 -9.11 -20.80 3.29
C THR A 118 -10.60 -20.77 3.63
N CYS A 119 -11.29 -21.89 3.46
CA CYS A 119 -12.68 -22.05 3.91
C CYS A 119 -12.72 -22.51 5.36
N GLN A 120 -13.48 -21.82 6.20
CA GLN A 120 -13.67 -22.14 7.62
C GLN A 120 -15.13 -22.44 7.90
N ALA A 121 -15.41 -23.64 8.40
CA ALA A 121 -16.76 -24.09 8.69
C ALA A 121 -17.30 -23.54 10.02
N GLY A 122 -18.60 -23.32 10.04
CA GLY A 122 -19.41 -22.88 11.17
C GLY A 122 -19.53 -21.38 11.36
N PHE A 123 -19.15 -20.56 10.38
CA PHE A 123 -19.29 -19.11 10.48
C PHE A 123 -20.43 -18.61 9.60
N THR A 124 -20.99 -17.45 9.95
CA THR A 124 -22.10 -16.80 9.22
C THR A 124 -23.38 -17.66 9.14
N SER A 125 -24.44 -17.12 8.55
CA SER A 125 -25.70 -17.86 8.34
C SER A 125 -25.59 -18.99 7.30
N LYS A 126 -24.49 -19.06 6.55
CA LYS A 126 -24.26 -20.06 5.49
C LYS A 126 -23.51 -21.29 6.00
N GLY A 127 -23.03 -21.24 7.25
CA GLY A 127 -22.23 -22.30 7.87
C GLY A 127 -20.77 -22.32 7.42
N TYR A 128 -20.28 -21.30 6.71
CA TYR A 128 -18.86 -21.10 6.44
C TYR A 128 -18.49 -19.62 6.27
N ARG A 129 -17.19 -19.33 6.29
CA ARG A 129 -16.59 -18.09 5.78
C ARG A 129 -15.33 -18.39 4.98
N CYS A 130 -15.01 -17.51 4.04
CA CYS A 130 -13.76 -17.55 3.30
C CYS A 130 -12.77 -16.54 3.87
N VAL A 131 -11.58 -17.01 4.24
CA VAL A 131 -10.43 -16.16 4.57
C VAL A 131 -9.65 -15.94 3.27
N CYS A 132 -9.78 -14.73 2.72
CA CYS A 132 -9.22 -14.39 1.43
C CYS A 132 -7.71 -14.20 1.49
N SER A 133 -7.03 -14.59 0.41
CA SER A 133 -5.65 -14.22 0.18
C SER A 133 -5.51 -12.70 0.03
N GLN A 134 -4.30 -12.19 0.25
CA GLN A 134 -4.01 -10.77 0.10
C GLN A 134 -4.39 -10.28 -1.31
N GLY A 135 -5.11 -9.15 -1.39
CA GLY A 135 -5.60 -8.60 -2.66
C GLY A 135 -6.91 -9.21 -3.16
N PHE A 136 -7.56 -10.07 -2.37
CA PHE A 136 -8.88 -10.64 -2.70
C PHE A 136 -9.89 -10.36 -1.58
N GLY A 137 -11.15 -10.30 -1.97
CA GLY A 137 -12.29 -10.01 -1.11
C GLY A 137 -13.60 -10.44 -1.77
N GLY A 138 -14.70 -9.96 -1.24
CA GLY A 138 -16.01 -10.53 -1.54
C GLY A 138 -16.31 -11.72 -0.64
N GLU A 139 -17.49 -12.29 -0.81
CA GLU A 139 -18.00 -13.31 0.10
C GLU A 139 -17.21 -14.62 -0.01
N ASN A 140 -16.85 -14.97 -1.24
CA ASN A 140 -16.13 -16.18 -1.61
C ASN A 140 -14.74 -15.88 -2.17
N CYS A 141 -14.20 -14.69 -1.89
CA CYS A 141 -12.92 -14.21 -2.39
C CYS A 141 -12.87 -14.02 -3.93
N GLU A 142 -14.02 -13.82 -4.56
CA GLU A 142 -14.18 -13.64 -6.00
C GLU A 142 -13.81 -12.24 -6.50
N GLN A 143 -13.69 -11.27 -5.61
CA GLN A 143 -13.41 -9.88 -5.95
C GLN A 143 -11.92 -9.60 -5.79
N VAL A 144 -11.32 -9.00 -6.81
CA VAL A 144 -9.96 -8.44 -6.69
C VAL A 144 -10.06 -7.12 -5.94
N ILE A 145 -9.38 -7.04 -4.79
CA ILE A 145 -9.24 -5.82 -4.01
C ILE A 145 -7.97 -5.13 -4.45
N LEU A 146 -8.14 -4.04 -5.20
CA LEU A 146 -7.02 -3.23 -5.65
C LEU A 146 -6.57 -2.28 -4.54
N PRO A 147 -5.26 -2.03 -4.42
CA PRO A 147 -4.74 -1.04 -3.50
C PRO A 147 -5.28 0.34 -3.84
N GLN A 148 -5.54 1.18 -2.83
CA GLN A 148 -5.97 2.56 -3.07
C GLN A 148 -4.81 3.46 -3.47
N ASN A 149 -3.59 3.10 -3.06
CA ASN A 149 -2.36 3.82 -3.32
C ASN A 149 -1.16 2.87 -3.15
N CYS A 150 0.04 3.35 -3.45
CA CYS A 150 1.23 2.51 -3.39
C CYS A 150 1.63 2.07 -1.99
N SER A 151 1.17 2.70 -0.89
CA SER A 151 1.47 2.21 0.46
C SER A 151 0.83 0.84 0.75
N GLU A 152 -0.31 0.54 0.10
CA GLU A 152 -1.06 -0.72 0.19
C GLU A 152 -0.66 -1.74 -0.89
N ALA A 153 0.08 -1.32 -1.92
CA ALA A 153 0.56 -2.19 -2.97
C ALA A 153 1.64 -3.17 -2.45
N PRO A 154 1.93 -4.27 -3.17
CA PRO A 154 3.06 -5.16 -2.86
C PRO A 154 4.37 -4.37 -2.67
N LYS A 155 5.24 -4.83 -1.78
CA LYS A 155 6.51 -4.17 -1.41
C LYS A 155 7.62 -4.38 -2.43
N GLU A 156 7.29 -4.22 -3.71
CA GLU A 156 8.19 -4.28 -4.85
C GLU A 156 7.98 -3.04 -5.73
N THR A 157 9.06 -2.42 -6.19
CA THR A 157 8.97 -1.24 -7.07
C THR A 157 8.50 -1.66 -8.45
N GLY A 158 7.50 -0.98 -9.01
CA GLY A 158 6.93 -1.33 -10.30
C GLY A 158 5.61 -0.63 -10.61
N VAL A 159 4.98 -1.04 -11.72
CA VAL A 159 3.68 -0.51 -12.14
C VAL A 159 2.56 -1.39 -11.59
N TYR A 160 1.62 -0.77 -10.87
CA TYR A 160 0.46 -1.43 -10.27
C TYR A 160 -0.83 -0.76 -10.71
N LYS A 161 -1.93 -1.51 -10.73
CA LYS A 161 -3.28 -0.93 -10.85
C LYS A 161 -3.78 -0.55 -9.46
N ILE A 162 -4.23 0.69 -9.32
CA ILE A 162 -4.89 1.18 -8.10
C ILE A 162 -6.34 1.57 -8.40
N SER A 163 -7.18 1.62 -7.36
CA SER A 163 -8.55 2.13 -7.44
C SER A 163 -8.88 2.93 -6.18
N ILE A 164 -9.23 4.21 -6.36
CA ILE A 164 -9.59 5.10 -5.24
C ILE A 164 -11.10 5.04 -5.01
N HIS A 165 -11.54 4.60 -3.83
CA HIS A 165 -12.96 4.54 -3.43
C HIS A 165 -13.92 3.95 -4.48
N GLY A 166 -13.52 2.87 -5.16
CA GLY A 166 -14.36 2.21 -6.17
C GLY A 166 -14.41 2.92 -7.52
N SER A 167 -13.50 3.86 -7.78
CA SER A 167 -13.31 4.42 -9.12
C SER A 167 -12.80 3.34 -10.09
N ASP A 168 -12.96 3.60 -11.39
CA ASP A 168 -12.31 2.78 -12.41
C ASP A 168 -10.81 2.65 -12.14
N PRO A 169 -10.25 1.42 -12.17
CA PRO A 169 -8.84 1.19 -11.93
C PRO A 169 -7.93 1.80 -12.99
N PHE A 170 -6.78 2.31 -12.58
CA PHE A 170 -5.78 2.89 -13.50
C PHE A 170 -4.35 2.55 -13.04
N PRO A 171 -3.37 2.53 -13.97
CA PRO A 171 -2.00 2.19 -13.64
C PRO A 171 -1.24 3.37 -13.02
N VAL A 172 -0.39 3.07 -12.04
CA VAL A 172 0.56 4.00 -11.42
C VAL A 172 1.91 3.33 -11.21
N TYR A 173 2.98 4.12 -11.23
CA TYR A 173 4.29 3.66 -10.77
C TYR A 173 4.36 3.79 -9.26
N CYS A 174 4.71 2.68 -8.59
CA CYS A 174 4.97 2.61 -7.17
C CYS A 174 6.47 2.47 -6.91
N ASP A 175 7.04 3.44 -6.19
CA ASP A 175 8.38 3.28 -5.62
C ASP A 175 8.24 2.74 -4.19
N GLN A 176 8.66 1.48 -4.01
CA GLN A 176 8.64 0.77 -2.74
C GLN A 176 10.01 0.73 -2.05
N THR A 177 11.00 1.37 -2.65
CA THR A 177 12.41 1.27 -2.26
C THR A 177 12.94 2.55 -1.62
N SER A 178 12.63 3.71 -2.21
CA SER A 178 13.17 4.99 -1.74
C SER A 178 12.44 5.48 -0.50
N ASP A 179 13.20 5.98 0.48
CA ASP A 179 12.67 6.64 1.70
C ASP A 179 11.53 5.86 2.39
N GLY A 180 11.68 4.54 2.53
CA GLY A 180 10.69 3.67 3.18
C GLY A 180 9.56 3.14 2.27
N GLY A 181 9.51 3.58 1.00
CA GLY A 181 8.59 3.09 -0.01
C GLY A 181 7.14 3.60 0.15
N GLY A 182 6.25 3.09 -0.71
CA GLY A 182 4.84 3.46 -0.74
C GLY A 182 4.53 4.72 -1.55
N TRP A 183 5.47 5.21 -2.36
CA TRP A 183 5.29 6.42 -3.16
C TRP A 183 4.51 6.15 -4.43
N THR A 184 3.42 6.88 -4.65
CA THR A 184 2.63 6.85 -5.89
C THR A 184 3.08 7.96 -6.83
N MET A 185 3.53 7.64 -8.04
CA MET A 185 3.77 8.66 -9.07
C MET A 185 2.45 9.27 -9.54
N ILE A 186 2.28 10.58 -9.33
CA ILE A 186 1.07 11.32 -9.75
C ILE A 186 1.31 12.28 -10.92
N PHE A 187 2.57 12.64 -11.15
CA PHE A 187 2.99 13.65 -12.12
C PHE A 187 4.41 13.38 -12.60
N LYS A 188 4.66 13.64 -13.90
CA LYS A 188 5.99 13.63 -14.53
C LYS A 188 6.06 14.76 -15.54
N TYR A 189 7.06 15.62 -15.39
CA TYR A 189 7.39 16.67 -16.36
C TYR A 189 8.76 16.39 -16.98
N ILE A 190 8.91 16.68 -18.27
CA ILE A 190 10.14 16.41 -19.03
C ILE A 190 10.57 17.70 -19.73
N GLY A 191 11.78 18.17 -19.47
CA GLY A 191 12.29 19.38 -20.11
C GLY A 191 12.45 19.24 -21.63
N GLY A 192 12.39 20.36 -22.34
CA GLY A 192 12.71 20.47 -23.77
C GLY A 192 11.60 20.18 -24.76
N MET A 193 10.36 20.05 -24.30
CA MET A 193 9.19 19.92 -25.17
C MET A 193 8.52 21.27 -25.41
N SER A 194 9.01 22.04 -26.38
CA SER A 194 8.58 23.43 -26.62
C SER A 194 7.10 23.60 -27.00
N SER A 195 6.43 22.55 -27.49
CA SER A 195 4.99 22.55 -27.82
C SER A 195 4.11 22.11 -26.64
N SER A 196 4.69 21.87 -25.47
CA SER A 196 4.00 21.32 -24.31
C SER A 196 3.49 22.42 -23.37
N PRO A 197 2.39 22.20 -22.62
CA PRO A 197 2.01 23.11 -21.53
C PRO A 197 3.17 23.36 -20.55
N THR A 198 3.18 24.55 -19.96
CA THR A 198 4.06 24.86 -18.84
C THR A 198 3.80 23.90 -17.67
N GLY A 199 4.78 23.75 -16.77
CA GLY A 199 4.67 22.84 -15.63
C GLY A 199 3.44 23.14 -14.76
N ASP A 200 3.17 24.42 -14.50
CA ASP A 200 2.01 24.86 -13.71
C ASP A 200 0.69 24.65 -14.46
N ALA A 201 0.63 24.91 -15.77
CA ALA A 201 -0.57 24.75 -16.57
C ALA A 201 -0.95 23.27 -16.67
N LEU A 202 0.05 22.40 -16.87
CA LEU A 202 -0.18 20.96 -16.84
C LEU A 202 -0.62 20.52 -15.44
N TRP A 203 0.04 20.97 -14.37
CA TRP A 203 -0.33 20.59 -13.01
C TRP A 203 -1.77 21.02 -12.66
N SER A 204 -2.08 22.28 -12.92
CA SER A 204 -3.33 22.94 -12.48
C SER A 204 -4.53 22.59 -13.37
N SER A 205 -4.32 22.07 -14.59
CA SER A 205 -5.46 21.70 -15.45
C SER A 205 -6.31 20.58 -14.85
N PHE A 206 -7.60 20.55 -15.19
CA PHE A 206 -8.51 19.48 -14.77
C PHE A 206 -8.27 18.16 -15.51
N ASP A 207 -7.72 18.22 -16.73
CA ASP A 207 -7.51 17.06 -17.58
C ASP A 207 -6.34 16.19 -17.11
N THR A 208 -6.44 14.88 -17.27
CA THR A 208 -5.30 13.97 -17.11
C THR A 208 -4.47 13.92 -18.40
N LEU A 209 -3.22 13.47 -18.30
CA LEU A 209 -2.33 13.30 -19.44
C LEU A 209 -1.56 11.98 -19.33
N SER A 210 -1.67 11.13 -20.34
CA SER A 210 -1.02 9.81 -20.40
C SER A 210 -1.38 8.86 -19.23
N GLU A 211 -2.50 9.08 -18.54
CA GLU A 211 -2.86 8.36 -17.31
C GLU A 211 -2.86 6.83 -17.47
N ASN A 212 -3.35 6.34 -18.61
CA ASN A 212 -3.48 4.90 -18.88
C ASN A 212 -2.34 4.34 -19.74
N LEU A 213 -1.29 5.13 -20.00
CA LEU A 213 -0.17 4.72 -20.83
C LEU A 213 1.00 4.27 -19.97
N ILE A 214 1.25 2.95 -19.90
CA ILE A 214 2.32 2.37 -19.08
C ILE A 214 3.71 2.92 -19.45
N ALA A 215 3.96 3.21 -20.73
CA ALA A 215 5.22 3.81 -21.17
C ALA A 215 5.51 5.17 -20.49
N ALA A 216 4.47 5.92 -20.10
CA ALA A 216 4.62 7.20 -19.41
C ALA A 216 4.99 7.08 -17.92
N LEU A 217 4.85 5.89 -17.35
CA LEU A 217 5.18 5.56 -15.95
C LEU A 217 6.65 5.17 -15.75
N ASP A 218 7.44 5.19 -16.81
CA ASP A 218 8.89 5.01 -16.76
C ASP A 218 9.56 6.22 -16.07
N THR A 219 10.48 5.98 -15.13
CA THR A 219 11.28 7.02 -14.47
C THR A 219 12.42 7.53 -15.36
N THR A 220 12.72 6.86 -16.47
CA THR A 220 13.70 7.33 -17.46
C THR A 220 13.10 8.32 -18.46
N ALA A 221 13.96 8.89 -19.31
CA ALA A 221 13.57 9.73 -20.44
C ALA A 221 13.29 8.94 -21.73
N ASN A 222 13.12 7.61 -21.67
CA ASN A 222 12.84 6.81 -22.87
C ASN A 222 11.48 7.18 -23.48
N TYR A 223 10.45 7.31 -22.65
CA TYR A 223 9.18 7.91 -23.07
C TYR A 223 9.28 9.43 -23.01
N GLN A 224 9.24 10.05 -24.19
CA GLN A 224 9.30 11.50 -24.39
C GLN A 224 7.90 12.14 -24.30
N GLY A 225 7.25 11.99 -23.13
CA GLY A 225 5.99 12.66 -22.85
C GLY A 225 5.74 12.82 -21.36
N HIS A 226 4.93 13.81 -21.02
CA HIS A 226 4.52 14.05 -19.64
C HIS A 226 3.48 13.04 -19.16
N TYR A 227 3.32 12.99 -17.85
CA TYR A 227 2.31 12.21 -17.16
C TYR A 227 1.62 13.07 -16.10
N LYS A 228 0.30 12.98 -16.02
CA LYS A 228 -0.49 13.44 -14.89
C LYS A 228 -1.72 12.57 -14.77
N ASN A 229 -1.95 12.00 -13.59
CA ASN A 229 -3.18 11.26 -13.32
C ASN A 229 -4.18 12.06 -12.49
N ARG A 230 -5.39 11.49 -12.35
CA ARG A 230 -6.52 12.10 -11.64
C ARG A 230 -6.26 12.40 -10.17
N LEU A 231 -5.26 11.79 -9.52
CA LEU A 231 -4.98 12.01 -8.09
C LEU A 231 -4.61 13.46 -7.78
N VAL A 232 -4.02 14.18 -8.73
CA VAL A 232 -3.73 15.62 -8.60
C VAL A 232 -5.01 16.43 -8.39
N GLN A 233 -6.11 16.06 -9.06
CA GLN A 233 -7.41 16.73 -8.93
C GLN A 233 -8.24 16.16 -7.76
N SER A 234 -8.08 14.87 -7.47
CA SER A 234 -8.70 14.21 -6.32
C SER A 234 -7.92 14.38 -5.01
N TRP A 235 -7.10 15.44 -4.87
CA TRP A 235 -6.14 15.61 -3.77
C TRP A 235 -6.73 15.43 -2.38
N GLN A 236 -7.90 16.03 -2.13
CA GLN A 236 -8.57 15.94 -0.82
C GLN A 236 -9.04 14.51 -0.51
N THR A 237 -9.51 13.79 -1.53
CA THR A 237 -9.93 12.39 -1.39
C THR A 237 -8.72 11.46 -1.27
N PHE A 238 -7.66 11.73 -2.04
CA PHE A 238 -6.40 10.99 -1.97
C PHE A 238 -5.67 11.19 -0.63
N ASN A 239 -5.82 12.38 -0.02
CA ASN A 239 -5.32 12.75 1.30
C ASN A 239 -3.83 12.40 1.52
N PRO A 240 -2.92 12.90 0.66
CA PRO A 240 -1.51 12.59 0.77
C PRO A 240 -0.95 13.09 2.11
N GLN A 241 -0.05 12.30 2.72
CA GLN A 241 0.62 12.68 3.97
C GLN A 241 1.96 13.39 3.71
N GLU A 242 2.68 12.93 2.69
CA GLU A 242 3.94 13.49 2.24
C GLU A 242 3.97 13.56 0.71
N VAL A 243 4.70 14.51 0.17
CA VAL A 243 4.97 14.61 -1.28
C VAL A 243 6.48 14.67 -1.50
N ARG A 244 6.95 13.90 -2.47
CA ARG A 244 8.35 13.84 -2.88
C ARG A 244 8.50 14.43 -4.27
N VAL A 245 9.42 15.39 -4.43
CA VAL A 245 9.83 15.93 -5.74
C VAL A 245 11.21 15.41 -6.04
N VAL A 246 11.36 14.73 -7.18
CA VAL A 246 12.58 14.01 -7.54
C VAL A 246 12.99 14.39 -8.95
N LEU A 247 14.27 14.76 -9.12
CA LEU A 247 14.85 14.92 -10.44
C LEU A 247 15.69 13.69 -10.81
N TYR A 248 15.49 13.25 -12.05
CA TYR A 248 16.28 12.19 -12.66
C TYR A 248 17.11 12.75 -13.81
N THR A 249 18.39 12.37 -13.88
CA THR A 249 19.22 12.55 -15.08
C THR A 249 19.83 11.21 -15.45
N ASN A 250 19.71 10.82 -16.73
CA ASN A 250 20.17 9.51 -17.23
C ASN A 250 19.67 8.31 -16.40
N GLY A 251 18.45 8.38 -15.88
CA GLY A 251 17.83 7.33 -15.06
C GLY A 251 18.31 7.27 -13.60
N ALA A 252 19.22 8.15 -13.19
CA ALA A 252 19.68 8.28 -11.81
C ALA A 252 19.01 9.46 -11.12
N GLU A 253 18.58 9.26 -9.88
CA GLU A 253 18.12 10.35 -9.02
C GLU A 253 19.30 11.28 -8.69
N VAL A 254 19.13 12.59 -8.94
CA VAL A 254 20.17 13.61 -8.65
C VAL A 254 19.76 14.62 -7.60
N ILE A 255 18.46 14.80 -7.41
CA ILE A 255 17.90 15.71 -6.40
C ILE A 255 16.61 15.09 -5.88
N SER A 256 16.40 15.19 -4.57
CA SER A 256 15.11 14.90 -3.96
C SER A 256 14.76 15.92 -2.88
N MET A 257 13.52 16.40 -2.90
CA MET A 257 12.90 17.18 -1.84
C MET A 257 11.70 16.43 -1.29
N LYS A 258 11.42 16.63 0.01
CA LYS A 258 10.24 16.06 0.67
C LYS A 258 9.45 17.14 1.39
N PHE A 259 8.14 17.06 1.27
CA PHE A 259 7.18 18.01 1.81
C PHE A 259 6.13 17.30 2.64
N ASN A 260 5.65 17.98 3.68
CA ASN A 260 4.43 17.62 4.40
C ASN A 260 3.22 18.00 3.55
N ALA A 261 2.34 17.05 3.28
CA ALA A 261 1.14 17.26 2.46
C ALA A 261 -0.17 17.12 3.26
N ARG A 262 -0.08 16.91 4.58
CA ARG A 262 -1.27 16.74 5.41
C ARG A 262 -2.11 18.02 5.43
N GLY A 263 -3.35 17.91 4.96
CA GLY A 263 -4.31 19.02 4.97
C GLY A 263 -3.99 20.12 3.96
N THR A 264 -3.05 19.89 3.04
CA THR A 264 -2.73 20.83 1.96
C THR A 264 -3.76 20.73 0.84
N THR A 265 -3.77 21.71 -0.04
CA THR A 265 -4.37 21.60 -1.37
C THR A 265 -3.35 21.04 -2.37
N ASN A 266 -3.79 20.77 -3.60
CA ASN A 266 -2.86 20.46 -4.68
C ASN A 266 -2.02 21.67 -5.14
N LEU A 267 -2.26 22.88 -4.63
CA LEU A 267 -1.55 24.09 -5.05
C LEU A 267 -0.58 24.68 -3.99
N ASP A 268 -0.76 24.37 -2.70
CA ASP A 268 0.01 24.98 -1.59
C ASP A 268 1.03 24.04 -0.91
N TRP A 269 1.03 22.74 -1.25
CA TRP A 269 1.95 21.76 -0.66
C TRP A 269 3.42 22.06 -0.97
N PHE A 270 3.72 22.63 -2.14
CA PHE A 270 5.06 23.02 -2.55
C PHE A 270 5.39 24.43 -2.03
N SER A 271 5.72 24.50 -0.74
CA SER A 271 6.06 25.75 -0.05
C SER A 271 7.12 25.52 1.02
N GLU A 272 7.76 26.60 1.45
CA GLU A 272 8.79 26.58 2.50
C GLU A 272 8.26 25.96 3.81
N ASN A 273 7.06 26.37 4.25
CA ASN A 273 6.44 25.90 5.49
C ASN A 273 6.23 24.38 5.52
N ASN A 274 6.05 23.78 4.35
CA ASN A 274 5.83 22.35 4.20
C ASN A 274 7.13 21.58 3.97
N LEU A 275 8.28 22.23 3.79
CA LEU A 275 9.54 21.58 3.46
C LEU A 275 10.10 20.75 4.63
N LEU A 276 10.14 19.43 4.47
CA LEU A 276 10.70 18.50 5.45
C LEU A 276 12.18 18.23 5.18
N GLN A 277 12.53 18.00 3.91
CA GLN A 277 13.87 17.64 3.46
C GLN A 277 14.20 18.34 2.14
N SER A 278 15.44 18.80 2.01
CA SER A 278 15.98 19.46 0.82
C SER A 278 17.41 18.96 0.53
N PRO A 279 17.85 18.91 -0.75
CA PRO A 279 19.24 18.67 -1.09
C PRO A 279 20.14 19.87 -0.73
N TRP A 280 19.56 21.06 -0.53
CA TRP A 280 20.28 22.30 -0.25
C TRP A 280 20.27 22.58 1.25
N THR A 281 21.47 22.73 1.82
CA THR A 281 21.70 22.87 3.26
C THR A 281 21.23 24.22 3.80
N ASP A 282 21.16 25.24 2.94
CA ASP A 282 20.76 26.61 3.29
C ASP A 282 19.24 26.84 3.19
N LEU A 283 18.54 26.13 2.29
CA LEU A 283 17.16 26.46 1.91
C LEU A 283 16.19 26.50 3.10
N LYS A 284 16.29 25.56 4.04
CA LYS A 284 15.39 25.51 5.21
C LYS A 284 15.55 26.69 6.17
N ASN A 285 16.70 27.35 6.15
CA ASN A 285 17.01 28.50 7.00
C ASN A 285 17.21 29.78 6.17
N ALA A 286 16.81 29.77 4.91
CA ALA A 286 17.03 30.89 4.02
C ALA A 286 16.12 32.06 4.44
N VAL A 287 16.72 33.19 4.76
CA VAL A 287 15.99 34.39 5.20
C VAL A 287 15.44 35.23 4.03
N ASN A 288 15.89 34.95 2.81
CA ASN A 288 15.48 35.64 1.59
C ASN A 288 15.01 34.61 0.56
N ILE A 289 13.71 34.35 0.54
CA ILE A 289 13.03 33.56 -0.49
C ILE A 289 12.01 34.48 -1.14
N TYR A 290 12.23 34.82 -2.41
CA TYR A 290 11.34 35.68 -3.17
C TYR A 290 10.11 34.89 -3.67
N ILE A 291 10.33 33.68 -4.18
CA ILE A 291 9.27 32.79 -4.69
C ILE A 291 9.55 31.36 -4.22
N PHE A 292 8.52 30.72 -3.65
CA PHE A 292 8.50 29.28 -3.37
C PHE A 292 7.08 28.75 -3.57
N ARG A 293 6.71 28.41 -4.81
CA ARG A 293 5.35 27.95 -5.17
C ARG A 293 5.28 27.33 -6.57
N ILE A 294 4.18 26.61 -6.84
CA ILE A 294 3.94 25.89 -8.11
C ILE A 294 3.78 26.84 -9.31
N ASN A 295 3.01 27.91 -9.16
CA ASN A 295 2.76 28.87 -10.25
C ASN A 295 3.86 29.91 -10.45
N GLY A 296 4.96 29.82 -9.68
CA GLY A 296 6.13 30.69 -9.75
C GLY A 296 5.81 32.18 -9.95
N ASP A 297 6.46 32.81 -10.93
CA ASP A 297 6.20 34.19 -11.37
C ASP A 297 5.21 34.29 -12.55
N GLY A 298 4.67 33.16 -13.01
CA GLY A 298 3.76 33.05 -14.17
C GLY A 298 4.46 32.76 -15.50
N VAL A 299 5.77 32.96 -15.59
CA VAL A 299 6.60 32.49 -16.72
C VAL A 299 7.37 31.24 -16.30
N ARG A 300 7.90 31.25 -15.07
CA ARG A 300 8.60 30.16 -14.40
C ARG A 300 7.66 29.45 -13.46
N ASN A 301 7.88 28.16 -13.30
CA ASN A 301 6.95 27.25 -12.63
C ASN A 301 7.71 26.33 -11.68
N PHE A 302 7.01 25.82 -10.66
CA PHE A 302 7.62 25.05 -9.57
C PHE A 302 8.91 25.69 -9.10
N GLU A 303 8.80 26.92 -8.62
CA GLU A 303 9.94 27.81 -8.48
C GLU A 303 10.35 27.95 -7.02
N ILE A 304 11.66 27.91 -6.77
CA ILE A 304 12.35 28.22 -5.52
C ILE A 304 13.46 29.22 -5.85
N THR A 305 13.15 30.51 -5.71
CA THR A 305 14.02 31.62 -6.08
C THR A 305 14.33 32.50 -4.88
N ALA A 306 15.61 32.85 -4.73
CA ALA A 306 16.09 33.70 -3.63
C ALA A 306 15.77 35.18 -3.89
N TYR A 307 16.09 35.67 -5.09
CA TYR A 307 15.88 37.08 -5.49
C TYR A 307 15.98 37.28 -7.01
N TYR A 308 15.33 38.36 -7.47
CA TYR A 308 15.43 38.87 -8.84
C TYR A 308 16.18 40.18 -8.90
N ASN A 309 17.42 40.12 -9.38
CA ASN A 309 18.31 41.27 -9.53
C ASN A 309 18.62 41.56 -11.02
N GLY A 310 17.70 41.16 -11.89
CA GLY A 310 17.82 41.17 -13.34
C GLY A 310 18.46 39.89 -13.87
N CYS A 311 18.12 39.48 -15.09
CA CYS A 311 18.48 38.17 -15.65
C CYS A 311 19.91 37.70 -15.35
N PRO A 312 20.98 38.51 -15.51
CA PRO A 312 22.35 38.04 -15.23
C PRO A 312 22.63 37.70 -13.76
N ASN A 313 21.83 38.23 -12.82
CA ASN A 313 22.01 38.12 -11.38
C ASN A 313 20.84 37.42 -10.66
N ASP A 314 19.82 36.96 -11.39
CA ASP A 314 18.75 36.13 -10.81
C ASP A 314 19.35 34.88 -10.17
N ALA A 315 18.92 34.56 -8.95
CA ALA A 315 19.48 33.44 -8.19
C ALA A 315 18.42 32.62 -7.48
N GLY A 316 18.63 31.31 -7.41
CA GLY A 316 17.70 30.39 -6.78
C GLY A 316 18.26 28.98 -6.65
N TRP A 317 17.36 28.07 -6.30
CA TRP A 317 17.68 26.66 -6.06
C TRP A 317 17.09 25.75 -7.12
N PHE A 318 15.86 26.02 -7.57
CA PHE A 318 15.12 25.16 -8.49
C PHE A 318 14.04 25.93 -9.24
N LEU A 319 13.86 25.67 -10.54
CA LEU A 319 12.69 26.13 -11.31
C LEU A 319 12.53 25.38 -12.63
N ILE A 320 11.29 25.37 -13.13
CA ILE A 320 10.96 25.05 -14.52
C ILE A 320 10.93 26.36 -15.31
N THR A 321 11.79 26.49 -16.32
CA THR A 321 12.01 27.74 -17.04
C THR A 321 10.90 28.03 -18.04
N GLY A 322 10.76 29.32 -18.34
CA GLY A 322 10.16 29.77 -19.59
C GLY A 322 11.25 30.07 -20.63
N SER A 323 11.09 31.17 -21.36
CA SER A 323 12.01 31.63 -22.41
C SER A 323 12.34 33.12 -22.30
N TYR A 324 12.28 33.69 -21.10
CA TYR A 324 12.39 35.14 -20.87
C TYR A 324 13.85 35.61 -20.80
N CYS A 325 14.64 35.03 -19.90
CA CYS A 325 16.06 35.36 -19.73
C CYS A 325 16.95 34.52 -20.66
N ASP A 326 18.10 35.07 -21.05
CA ASP A 326 19.03 34.35 -21.95
C ASP A 326 19.63 33.09 -21.30
N TRP A 327 19.85 33.09 -19.98
CA TRP A 327 20.33 31.90 -19.28
C TRP A 327 19.34 30.73 -19.30
N GLU A 328 18.03 30.99 -19.47
CA GLU A 328 17.03 29.92 -19.63
C GLU A 328 17.22 29.16 -20.94
N LYS A 329 17.82 29.80 -21.95
CA LYS A 329 18.05 29.24 -23.29
C LYS A 329 19.37 28.47 -23.41
N PHE A 330 20.18 28.43 -22.35
CA PHE A 330 21.39 27.59 -22.30
C PHE A 330 21.05 26.10 -22.17
N HIS A 331 19.80 25.80 -21.82
CA HIS A 331 19.24 24.45 -21.74
C HIS A 331 18.04 24.33 -22.68
N LEU A 332 17.54 23.11 -22.86
CA LEU A 332 16.29 22.91 -23.61
C LEU A 332 15.14 23.63 -22.90
N VAL A 333 14.25 24.27 -23.66
CA VAL A 333 13.13 25.07 -23.13
C VAL A 333 11.80 24.34 -23.37
N PRO A 334 10.93 24.18 -22.35
CA PRO A 334 11.14 24.54 -20.94
C PRO A 334 12.20 23.63 -20.29
N GLY A 335 13.10 24.20 -19.50
CA GLY A 335 14.18 23.48 -18.82
C GLY A 335 13.84 23.25 -17.35
N ILE A 336 14.33 22.17 -16.76
CA ILE A 336 14.20 21.93 -15.31
C ILE A 336 15.55 22.23 -14.67
N LEU A 337 15.72 23.45 -14.19
CA LEU A 337 17.01 23.92 -13.68
C LEU A 337 17.11 23.79 -12.18
N TYR A 338 18.32 23.47 -11.71
CA TYR A 338 18.60 23.32 -10.30
C TYR A 338 20.05 23.69 -9.96
N SER A 339 20.29 24.08 -8.71
CA SER A 339 21.65 24.31 -8.20
C SER A 339 22.37 22.97 -7.98
N LYS A 340 23.53 22.76 -8.62
CA LYS A 340 24.44 21.64 -8.32
C LYS A 340 25.25 21.83 -7.04
N LYS A 341 25.15 23.00 -6.39
CA LYS A 341 25.77 23.28 -5.08
C LYS A 341 24.80 22.92 -3.97
N THR A 342 25.27 22.98 -2.72
CA THR A 342 24.45 22.80 -1.52
C THR A 342 23.70 24.08 -1.12
N HIS A 343 23.76 25.13 -1.94
CA HIS A 343 23.14 26.44 -1.72
C HIS A 343 22.62 27.04 -3.02
N ASN A 344 21.88 28.16 -2.97
CA ASN A 344 21.44 28.84 -4.21
C ASN A 344 22.61 29.29 -5.08
N ILE A 345 22.37 29.44 -6.38
CA ILE A 345 23.34 29.99 -7.32
C ILE A 345 22.67 31.03 -8.20
N THR A 346 23.48 31.92 -8.77
CA THR A 346 23.05 32.73 -9.91
C THR A 346 22.82 31.84 -11.11
N TRP A 347 21.71 32.02 -11.83
CA TRP A 347 21.35 31.15 -12.96
C TRP A 347 22.27 31.28 -14.18
N ASN A 348 22.99 32.40 -14.30
CA ASN A 348 24.01 32.60 -15.32
C ASN A 348 25.36 31.89 -15.01
N ASN A 349 25.39 31.03 -13.99
CA ASN A 349 26.58 30.31 -13.52
C ASN A 349 26.73 28.94 -14.20
N ASN A 350 27.96 28.46 -14.42
CA ASN A 350 28.23 27.12 -14.95
C ASN A 350 27.88 25.96 -13.97
N GLN A 351 27.45 26.28 -12.75
CA GLN A 351 27.00 25.30 -11.73
C GLN A 351 25.51 24.97 -11.82
N VAL A 352 24.80 25.44 -12.84
CA VAL A 352 23.43 25.04 -13.11
C VAL A 352 23.38 23.60 -13.63
N GLY A 353 22.52 22.80 -13.02
CA GLY A 353 22.06 21.52 -13.57
C GLY A 353 20.79 21.73 -14.37
N GLY A 354 20.65 20.97 -15.45
CA GLY A 354 19.49 21.00 -16.34
C GLY A 354 19.41 19.75 -17.18
#